data_AF-A0A447JJ57-F1
#
_entry.id   AF-A0A447JJ57-F1
#
_cell.length_a   1.000
_cell.length_b   1.000
_cell.length_c   1.000
_cell.angle_alpha   90.00
_cell.angle_beta   90.00
_cell.angle_gamma   90.00
#
_symmetry.space_group_name_H-M   'P 1'
#
loop_
_entity.id
_entity.type
_entity.pdbx_description
1 polymer ?
#
loop_
_entity_poly.entity_id
_entity_poly.type
_entity_poly.pdbx_seq_one_letter_code
_entity_poly.pdbx_strand_id
1 'polypeptide(L)'
;MIGFTNIDGQGIEGIEKSFNAQLTGKPGSRLVRKDKFGHVIENITEVNPVPAHELQLSIDERLQTVTEDALDNAVIWNKAESGAAVLINIPTGEILSMASYPDFNPNNREGAQLDDFRNRAISDTFEPGSTVKPLVIMTALQQGIVQPDSVIDTHPFTLDGHRIRDVGYYPELTLTGILQKIQRYRRFSPFSGDAGAEINGYL
;
A
#
# COMPACT_ATOMS: atom_id res chain seq x y z
N MET A 1 6.86 -2.70 -6.08
CA MET A 1 6.56 -1.26 -6.29
C MET A 1 6.98 -0.75 -7.67
N ILE A 2 8.28 -0.78 -8.01
CA ILE A 2 8.77 -0.31 -9.33
C ILE A 2 8.11 -1.11 -10.47
N GLY A 3 8.04 -2.42 -10.31
CA GLY A 3 7.53 -3.33 -11.32
C GLY A 3 8.60 -3.75 -12.31
N PHE A 4 8.20 -4.17 -13.50
CA PHE A 4 9.11 -4.72 -14.49
C PHE A 4 8.58 -4.56 -15.92
N THR A 5 9.49 -4.76 -16.88
CA THR A 5 9.23 -4.72 -18.32
C THR A 5 9.15 -6.13 -18.94
N ASN A 6 8.56 -6.20 -20.13
CA ASN A 6 8.63 -7.38 -20.99
C ASN A 6 9.93 -7.38 -21.83
N ILE A 7 10.11 -8.41 -22.67
CA ILE A 7 11.28 -8.54 -23.56
C ILE A 7 11.41 -7.41 -24.59
N ASP A 8 10.31 -6.70 -24.86
CA ASP A 8 10.24 -5.57 -25.79
C ASP A 8 10.49 -4.22 -25.08
N GLY A 9 10.82 -4.23 -23.78
CA GLY A 9 11.06 -3.03 -22.99
C GLY A 9 9.80 -2.25 -22.61
N GLN A 10 8.61 -2.86 -22.70
CA GLN A 10 7.35 -2.26 -22.29
C GLN A 10 7.04 -2.61 -20.83
N GLY A 11 6.73 -1.61 -20.02
CA GLY A 11 6.31 -1.77 -18.63
C GLY A 11 4.97 -2.48 -18.50
N ILE A 12 4.92 -3.53 -17.67
CA ILE A 12 3.75 -4.41 -17.52
C ILE A 12 3.22 -4.52 -16.09
N GLU A 13 3.98 -4.04 -15.10
CA GLU A 13 3.59 -3.98 -13.68
C GLU A 13 4.06 -2.66 -13.06
N GLY A 14 3.47 -2.24 -11.93
CA GLY A 14 3.98 -1.15 -11.10
C GLY A 14 4.09 0.22 -11.78
N ILE A 15 5.14 0.93 -11.40
CA ILE A 15 5.52 2.25 -11.93
C ILE A 15 5.91 2.12 -13.41
N GLU A 16 6.61 1.06 -13.79
CA GLU A 16 6.99 0.78 -15.18
C GLU A 16 5.78 0.82 -16.12
N LYS A 17 4.69 0.14 -15.73
CA LYS A 17 3.43 0.18 -16.50
C LYS A 17 2.76 1.54 -16.46
N SER A 18 2.66 2.13 -15.28
CA SER A 18 1.91 3.38 -15.06
C SER A 18 2.53 4.57 -15.79
N PHE A 19 3.87 4.58 -15.90
CA PHE A 19 4.64 5.64 -16.54
C PHE A 19 5.29 5.20 -17.87
N ASN A 20 4.90 4.05 -18.43
CA ASN A 20 5.49 3.49 -19.65
C ASN A 20 5.59 4.54 -20.79
N ALA A 21 4.53 5.31 -21.02
CA ALA A 21 4.52 6.34 -22.06
C ALA A 21 5.61 7.43 -21.90
N GLN A 22 6.00 7.73 -20.66
CA GLN A 22 7.05 8.70 -20.35
C GLN A 22 8.45 8.04 -20.39
N LEU A 23 8.53 6.76 -20.00
CA LEU A 23 9.77 5.98 -19.87
C LEU A 23 10.23 5.29 -21.17
N THR A 24 9.36 5.04 -22.15
CA THR A 24 9.75 4.34 -23.40
C THR A 24 10.41 5.26 -24.44
N GLY A 25 10.15 6.58 -24.41
CA GLY A 25 10.57 7.49 -25.48
C GLY A 25 9.91 7.14 -26.83
N LYS A 26 10.51 7.59 -27.95
CA LYS A 26 10.10 7.16 -29.30
C LYS A 26 11.30 6.69 -30.10
N PRO A 27 11.28 5.48 -30.67
CA PRO A 27 12.38 4.99 -31.48
C PRO A 27 12.55 5.85 -32.74
N GLY A 28 13.80 6.07 -33.13
CA GLY A 28 14.14 6.65 -34.42
C GLY A 28 13.96 5.62 -35.53
N SER A 29 14.07 6.06 -36.78
CA SER A 29 14.03 5.15 -37.93
C SER A 29 15.02 5.59 -38.99
N ARG A 30 15.68 4.63 -39.63
CA ARG A 30 16.58 4.89 -40.76
C ARG A 30 16.17 4.07 -41.97
N LEU A 31 15.94 4.75 -43.08
CA LEU A 31 15.80 4.13 -44.38
C LEU A 31 17.18 4.01 -45.01
N VAL A 32 17.63 2.79 -45.28
CA VAL A 32 18.95 2.51 -45.85
C VAL A 32 18.83 1.68 -47.11
N ARG A 33 19.73 1.92 -48.07
CA ARG A 33 19.93 1.05 -49.23
C ARG A 33 21.01 0.03 -48.88
N LYS A 34 20.72 -1.25 -49.11
CA LYS A 34 21.64 -2.35 -48.87
C LYS A 34 22.09 -2.99 -50.18
N ASP A 35 23.32 -3.52 -50.21
CA ASP A 35 23.78 -4.38 -51.30
C ASP A 35 23.16 -5.80 -51.21
N LYS A 36 23.48 -6.66 -52.19
CA LYS A 36 23.03 -8.07 -52.21
C LYS A 36 23.58 -8.94 -51.08
N PHE A 37 24.55 -8.44 -50.31
CA PHE A 37 25.16 -9.13 -49.16
C PHE A 37 24.68 -8.54 -47.82
N GLY A 38 23.81 -7.52 -47.84
CA GLY A 38 23.22 -6.90 -46.66
C GLY A 38 24.01 -5.72 -46.08
N HIS A 39 25.13 -5.31 -46.71
CA HIS A 39 25.89 -4.15 -46.26
C HIS A 39 25.15 -2.85 -46.60
N VAL A 40 25.17 -1.90 -45.68
CA VAL A 40 24.59 -0.56 -45.88
C VAL A 40 25.49 0.22 -46.82
N ILE A 41 24.97 0.57 -47.99
CA ILE A 41 25.69 1.32 -49.03
C ILE A 41 25.24 2.78 -49.13
N GLU A 42 24.06 3.12 -48.61
CA GLU A 42 23.56 4.50 -48.56
C GLU A 42 22.49 4.66 -47.48
N ASN A 43 22.42 5.85 -46.88
CA ASN A 43 21.36 6.26 -45.98
C ASN A 43 20.44 7.25 -46.70
N ILE A 44 19.19 6.89 -46.86
CA ILE A 44 18.20 7.65 -47.64
C ILE A 44 17.49 8.66 -46.75
N THR A 45 17.06 8.24 -45.56
CA THR A 45 16.36 9.11 -44.61
C THR A 45 16.63 8.64 -43.20
N GLU A 46 16.75 9.58 -42.27
CA GLU A 46 17.00 9.31 -40.86
C GLU A 46 16.08 10.18 -40.01
N VAL A 47 15.34 9.53 -39.12
CA VAL A 47 14.50 10.16 -38.11
C VAL A 47 15.15 9.86 -36.77
N ASN A 48 15.56 10.91 -36.07
CA ASN A 48 16.21 10.76 -34.77
C ASN A 48 15.23 10.22 -33.73
N PRO A 49 15.69 9.38 -32.78
CA PRO A 49 14.89 8.96 -31.65
C PRO A 49 14.56 10.15 -30.74
N VAL A 50 13.43 10.05 -30.03
CA VAL A 50 13.09 10.95 -28.93
C VAL A 50 13.43 10.23 -27.63
N PRO A 51 14.33 10.79 -26.79
CA PRO A 51 14.72 10.16 -25.54
C PRO A 51 13.54 10.05 -24.57
N ALA A 52 13.60 9.05 -23.70
CA ALA A 52 12.69 8.90 -22.58
C ALA A 52 12.87 10.03 -21.56
N HIS A 53 11.83 10.26 -20.75
CA HIS A 53 11.90 11.16 -19.61
C HIS A 53 12.44 10.41 -18.40
N GLU A 54 13.17 11.13 -17.55
CA GLU A 54 13.58 10.63 -16.24
C GLU A 54 12.42 10.81 -15.24
N LEU A 55 12.19 9.80 -14.41
CA LEU A 55 11.20 9.82 -13.35
C LEU A 55 11.92 9.77 -11.99
N GLN A 56 11.79 10.83 -11.21
CA GLN A 56 12.27 10.85 -9.83
C GLN A 56 11.13 10.43 -8.90
N LEU A 57 11.36 9.37 -8.13
CA LEU A 57 10.41 8.89 -7.14
C LEU A 57 10.58 9.64 -5.81
N SER A 58 9.51 9.69 -5.02
CA SER A 58 9.56 10.18 -3.63
C SER A 58 10.14 9.17 -2.64
N ILE A 59 10.48 7.97 -3.13
CA ILE A 59 10.95 6.84 -2.32
C ILE A 59 12.40 7.08 -1.90
N ASP A 60 12.67 6.94 -0.60
CA ASP A 60 14.02 6.91 -0.07
C ASP A 60 14.47 5.45 0.00
N GLU A 61 15.50 5.10 -0.78
CA GLU A 61 16.04 3.74 -0.86
C GLU A 61 16.41 3.17 0.52
N ARG A 62 16.94 3.99 1.43
CA ARG A 62 17.36 3.52 2.75
C ARG A 62 16.15 3.22 3.62
N LEU A 63 15.12 4.06 3.55
CA LEU A 63 13.86 3.81 4.26
C LEU A 63 13.13 2.60 3.67
N GLN A 64 13.20 2.41 2.36
CA GLN A 64 12.68 1.23 1.67
C GLN A 64 13.33 -0.04 2.21
N THR A 65 14.66 -0.14 2.21
CA THR A 65 15.38 -1.31 2.72
C THR A 65 15.02 -1.61 4.17
N VAL A 66 15.00 -0.58 5.05
CA VAL A 66 14.62 -0.78 6.46
C VAL A 66 13.17 -1.26 6.60
N THR A 67 12.27 -0.79 5.74
CA THR A 67 10.86 -1.16 5.77
C THR A 67 10.66 -2.61 5.33
N GLU A 68 11.35 -3.03 4.25
CA GLU A 68 11.34 -4.41 3.75
C GLU A 68 11.91 -5.36 4.79
N ASP A 69 13.12 -5.10 5.31
CA ASP A 69 13.74 -5.93 6.35
C ASP A 69 12.84 -6.08 7.59
N ALA A 70 12.22 -5.00 8.05
CA ALA A 70 11.34 -5.04 9.21
C ALA A 70 10.05 -5.84 8.93
N LEU A 71 9.49 -5.70 7.73
CA LEU A 71 8.28 -6.41 7.32
C LEU A 71 8.57 -7.92 7.21
N ASP A 72 9.63 -8.29 6.53
CA ASP A 72 10.04 -9.69 6.32
C ASP A 72 10.29 -10.38 7.64
N ASN A 73 11.08 -9.74 8.52
CA ASN A 73 11.33 -10.26 9.87
C ASN A 73 10.04 -10.43 10.66
N ALA A 74 9.11 -9.47 10.58
CA ALA A 74 7.83 -9.56 11.27
C ALA A 74 6.96 -10.70 10.72
N VAL A 75 6.87 -10.86 9.39
CA VAL A 75 6.08 -11.92 8.76
C VAL A 75 6.65 -13.29 9.09
N ILE A 76 7.97 -13.47 8.95
CA ILE A 76 8.66 -14.73 9.27
C ILE A 76 8.51 -15.08 10.75
N TRP A 77 8.75 -14.12 11.65
CA TRP A 77 8.66 -14.34 13.09
C TRP A 77 7.26 -14.76 13.53
N ASN A 78 6.23 -14.14 12.96
CA ASN A 78 4.83 -14.44 13.28
C ASN A 78 4.25 -15.59 12.44
N LYS A 79 5.02 -16.15 11.50
CA LYS A 79 4.53 -17.14 10.51
C LYS A 79 3.26 -16.67 9.79
N ALA A 80 3.21 -15.37 9.48
CA ALA A 80 2.10 -14.81 8.73
C ALA A 80 2.19 -15.22 7.25
N GLU A 81 1.05 -15.26 6.58
CA GLU A 81 0.97 -15.61 5.15
C GLU A 81 1.51 -14.50 4.25
N SER A 82 1.22 -13.24 4.60
CA SER A 82 1.61 -12.06 3.84
C SER A 82 1.66 -10.82 4.73
N GLY A 83 2.17 -9.72 4.18
CA GLY A 83 2.21 -8.43 4.85
C GLY A 83 2.39 -7.27 3.87
N ALA A 84 2.09 -6.06 4.35
CA ALA A 84 2.34 -4.82 3.61
C ALA A 84 2.72 -3.70 4.59
N ALA A 85 3.58 -2.80 4.14
CA ALA A 85 4.00 -1.63 4.92
C ALA A 85 4.13 -0.41 4.01
N VAL A 86 3.68 0.74 4.49
CA VAL A 86 3.76 2.02 3.77
C VAL A 86 4.22 3.10 4.74
N LEU A 87 5.23 3.87 4.35
CA LEU A 87 5.72 5.03 5.08
C LEU A 87 5.39 6.31 4.30
N ILE A 88 4.77 7.26 4.97
CA ILE A 88 4.28 8.50 4.36
C ILE A 88 4.86 9.70 5.10
N ASN A 89 5.31 10.70 4.33
CA ASN A 89 5.64 12.02 4.83
C ASN A 89 4.34 12.81 5.06
N ILE A 90 3.98 13.07 6.32
CA ILE A 90 2.67 13.66 6.66
C ILE A 90 2.46 15.07 6.04
N PRO A 91 3.41 16.02 6.13
CA PRO A 91 3.26 17.32 5.47
C PRO A 91 3.04 17.28 3.95
N THR A 92 3.74 16.40 3.22
CA THR A 92 3.74 16.41 1.74
C THR A 92 2.81 15.36 1.13
N GLY A 93 2.43 14.34 1.91
CA GLY A 93 1.71 13.17 1.42
C GLY A 93 2.58 12.21 0.59
N GLU A 94 3.88 12.48 0.47
CA GLU A 94 4.80 11.64 -0.29
C GLU A 94 4.96 10.27 0.33
N ILE A 95 5.00 9.24 -0.51
CA ILE A 95 5.32 7.87 -0.09
C ILE A 95 6.84 7.74 -0.06
N LEU A 96 7.39 7.53 1.12
CA LEU A 96 8.83 7.38 1.35
C LEU A 96 9.29 5.93 1.22
N SER A 97 8.41 4.97 1.55
CA SER A 97 8.62 3.55 1.29
C SER A 97 7.29 2.81 1.14
N MET A 98 7.30 1.73 0.37
CA MET A 98 6.16 0.85 0.16
C MET A 98 6.66 -0.58 -0.08
N ALA A 99 6.39 -1.48 0.86
CA ALA A 99 6.82 -2.87 0.83
C ALA A 99 5.62 -3.83 0.90
N SER A 100 5.79 -5.02 0.34
CA SER A 100 4.82 -6.13 0.39
C SER A 100 5.58 -7.44 0.50
N TYR A 101 5.00 -8.40 1.22
CA TYR A 101 5.50 -9.76 1.36
C TYR A 101 4.39 -10.77 1.02
N PRO A 102 4.67 -11.88 0.32
CA PRO A 102 5.96 -12.23 -0.30
C PRO A 102 6.36 -11.24 -1.41
N ASP A 103 7.65 -11.15 -1.67
CA ASP A 103 8.23 -10.35 -2.75
C ASP A 103 8.89 -11.24 -3.82
N PHE A 104 9.48 -10.61 -4.84
CA PHE A 104 10.24 -11.31 -5.88
C PHE A 104 11.42 -10.47 -6.35
N ASN A 105 12.44 -11.15 -6.90
CA ASN A 105 13.54 -10.47 -7.56
C ASN A 105 13.14 -10.07 -9.00
N PRO A 106 12.99 -8.78 -9.34
CA PRO A 106 12.60 -8.36 -10.69
C PRO A 106 13.66 -8.68 -11.75
N ASN A 107 14.94 -8.83 -11.35
CA ASN A 107 16.03 -9.20 -12.25
C ASN A 107 16.07 -10.71 -12.53
N ASN A 108 15.47 -11.52 -11.67
CA ASN A 108 15.35 -12.97 -11.87
C ASN A 108 13.95 -13.46 -11.49
N ARG A 109 13.10 -13.60 -12.51
CA ARG A 109 11.70 -14.03 -12.37
C ARG A 109 11.53 -15.55 -12.46
N GLU A 110 12.61 -16.33 -12.60
CA GLU A 110 12.51 -17.78 -12.63
C GLU A 110 11.98 -18.30 -11.28
N GLY A 111 10.85 -19.00 -11.31
CA GLY A 111 10.21 -19.57 -10.12
C GLY A 111 9.28 -18.63 -9.35
N ALA A 112 9.20 -17.34 -9.72
CA ALA A 112 8.23 -16.41 -9.13
C ALA A 112 6.80 -16.78 -9.54
N GLN A 113 5.88 -16.76 -8.57
CA GLN A 113 4.46 -16.99 -8.78
C GLN A 113 3.72 -15.68 -9.02
N LEU A 114 2.50 -15.78 -9.56
CA LEU A 114 1.69 -14.60 -9.88
C LEU A 114 1.40 -13.73 -8.65
N ASP A 115 1.30 -14.36 -7.48
CA ASP A 115 1.02 -13.71 -6.20
C ASP A 115 2.23 -12.91 -5.66
N ASP A 116 3.45 -13.30 -6.03
CA ASP A 116 4.68 -12.57 -5.64
C ASP A 116 4.78 -11.22 -6.34
N PHE A 117 4.20 -11.08 -7.54
CA PHE A 117 4.16 -9.82 -8.27
C PHE A 117 3.17 -8.80 -7.70
N ARG A 118 2.37 -9.19 -6.70
CA ARG A 118 1.27 -8.38 -6.21
C ARG A 118 1.77 -7.33 -5.21
N ASN A 119 1.61 -6.06 -5.55
CA ASN A 119 1.78 -4.98 -4.58
C ASN A 119 0.57 -4.92 -3.64
N ARG A 120 0.62 -5.66 -2.53
CA ARG A 120 -0.48 -5.81 -1.57
C ARG A 120 -0.85 -4.49 -0.90
N ALA A 121 0.10 -3.59 -0.74
CA ALA A 121 -0.15 -2.27 -0.15
C ALA A 121 -1.22 -1.46 -0.90
N ILE A 122 -1.42 -1.71 -2.19
CA ILE A 122 -2.39 -1.00 -3.03
C ILE A 122 -3.48 -1.90 -3.63
N SER A 123 -3.26 -3.21 -3.68
CA SER A 123 -4.16 -4.16 -4.37
C SER A 123 -4.99 -5.02 -3.42
N ASP A 124 -4.65 -5.09 -2.13
CA ASP A 124 -5.38 -5.91 -1.16
C ASP A 124 -6.30 -4.98 -0.36
N THR A 125 -7.59 -5.33 -0.31
CA THR A 125 -8.56 -4.63 0.54
C THR A 125 -8.77 -5.45 1.80
N PHE A 126 -8.73 -4.80 2.96
CA PHE A 126 -9.03 -5.40 4.25
C PHE A 126 -9.91 -4.46 5.07
N GLU A 127 -10.68 -5.02 5.99
CA GLU A 127 -11.45 -4.21 6.93
C GLU A 127 -10.49 -3.48 7.88
N PRO A 128 -10.52 -2.13 7.96
CA PRO A 128 -9.58 -1.36 8.76
C PRO A 128 -9.75 -1.61 10.27
N GLY A 129 -10.90 -2.14 10.68
CA GLY A 129 -11.21 -2.45 12.07
C GLY A 129 -10.97 -1.24 12.97
N SER A 130 -10.23 -1.44 14.06
CA SER A 130 -10.00 -0.39 15.06
C SER A 130 -9.17 0.81 14.59
N THR A 131 -8.51 0.77 13.42
CA THR A 131 -7.74 1.92 12.92
C THR A 131 -8.63 3.08 12.45
N VAL A 132 -9.93 2.83 12.18
CA VAL A 132 -10.89 3.86 11.76
C VAL A 132 -11.47 4.67 12.93
N LYS A 133 -11.41 4.14 14.16
CA LYS A 133 -12.09 4.73 15.34
C LYS A 133 -11.68 6.19 15.63
N PRO A 134 -10.39 6.62 15.48
CA PRO A 134 -10.03 8.03 15.62
C PRO A 134 -10.82 8.97 14.71
N LEU A 135 -11.16 8.54 13.49
CA LEU A 135 -11.96 9.35 12.56
C LEU A 135 -13.39 9.52 13.08
N VAL A 136 -13.99 8.47 13.65
CA VAL A 136 -15.34 8.56 14.18
C VAL A 136 -15.40 9.46 15.41
N ILE A 137 -14.42 9.38 16.30
CA ILE A 137 -14.30 10.29 17.45
C ILE A 137 -14.10 11.74 16.98
N MET A 138 -13.27 11.96 15.95
CA MET A 138 -13.08 13.28 15.36
C MET A 138 -14.39 13.85 14.83
N THR A 139 -15.19 13.06 14.12
CA THR A 139 -16.51 13.47 13.63
C THR A 139 -17.47 13.80 14.77
N ALA A 140 -17.53 12.96 15.81
CA ALA A 140 -18.40 13.19 16.96
C ALA A 140 -18.03 14.48 17.72
N LEU A 141 -16.74 14.75 17.89
CA LEU A 141 -16.23 16.01 18.46
C LEU A 141 -16.58 17.20 17.56
N GLN A 142 -16.39 17.07 16.24
CA GLN A 142 -16.68 18.15 15.29
C GLN A 142 -18.17 18.49 15.22
N GLN A 143 -19.04 17.50 15.37
CA GLN A 143 -20.49 17.68 15.42
C GLN A 143 -21.00 18.12 16.80
N GLY A 144 -20.12 18.21 17.80
CA GLY A 144 -20.45 18.61 19.17
C GLY A 144 -21.32 17.57 19.90
N ILE A 145 -21.35 16.33 19.43
CA ILE A 145 -22.12 15.26 20.07
C ILE A 145 -21.42 14.77 21.34
N VAL A 146 -20.09 14.85 21.34
CA VAL A 146 -19.24 14.60 22.51
C VAL A 146 -18.27 15.77 22.68
N GLN A 147 -17.80 15.97 23.91
CA GLN A 147 -16.77 16.94 24.28
C GLN A 147 -15.47 16.20 24.66
N PRO A 148 -14.30 16.86 24.62
CA PRO A 148 -13.01 16.23 24.95
C PRO A 148 -12.97 15.54 26.33
N ASP A 149 -13.74 16.03 27.30
CA ASP A 149 -13.86 15.53 28.66
C ASP A 149 -15.07 14.61 28.88
N SER A 150 -15.84 14.29 27.83
CA SER A 150 -16.97 13.37 27.92
C SER A 150 -16.54 11.99 28.39
N VAL A 151 -17.35 11.43 29.28
CA VAL A 151 -17.31 10.03 29.73
C VAL A 151 -18.44 9.30 29.03
N ILE A 152 -18.11 8.21 28.36
CA ILE A 152 -19.04 7.40 27.59
C ILE A 152 -19.29 6.09 28.35
N ASP A 153 -20.56 5.72 28.46
CA ASP A 153 -20.97 4.39 28.92
C ASP A 153 -20.54 3.35 27.86
N THR A 154 -19.77 2.34 28.28
CA THR A 154 -19.26 1.29 27.40
C THR A 154 -19.78 -0.11 27.78
N HIS A 155 -20.91 -0.18 28.49
CA HIS A 155 -21.55 -1.46 28.76
C HIS A 155 -21.97 -2.17 27.45
N PRO A 156 -21.84 -3.51 27.38
CA PRO A 156 -22.34 -4.26 26.24
C PRO A 156 -23.85 -4.05 26.05
N PHE A 157 -24.26 -3.79 24.83
CA PHE A 157 -25.67 -3.62 24.46
C PHE A 157 -26.01 -4.49 23.24
N THR A 158 -27.30 -4.58 22.91
CA THR A 158 -27.78 -5.32 21.75
C THR A 158 -28.46 -4.35 20.80
N LEU A 159 -28.05 -4.35 19.55
CA LEU A 159 -28.63 -3.56 18.47
C LEU A 159 -29.08 -4.53 17.38
N ASP A 160 -30.35 -4.49 17.02
CA ASP A 160 -30.95 -5.35 15.98
C ASP A 160 -30.61 -6.85 16.10
N GLY A 161 -30.54 -7.35 17.34
CA GLY A 161 -30.23 -8.75 17.63
C GLY A 161 -28.73 -9.09 17.65
N HIS A 162 -27.86 -8.15 17.31
CA HIS A 162 -26.41 -8.28 17.40
C HIS A 162 -25.88 -7.69 18.71
N ARG A 163 -25.11 -8.47 19.46
CA ARG A 163 -24.52 -8.04 20.73
C ARG A 163 -23.20 -7.32 20.47
N ILE A 164 -23.15 -6.03 20.80
CA ILE A 164 -21.95 -5.20 20.72
C ILE A 164 -21.23 -5.24 22.06
N ARG A 165 -19.92 -5.54 22.03
CA ARG A 165 -19.09 -5.62 23.24
C ARG A 165 -17.63 -5.35 22.93
N ASP A 166 -16.93 -4.78 23.90
CA ASP A 166 -15.47 -4.71 23.88
C ASP A 166 -14.83 -6.02 24.33
N VAL A 167 -13.54 -6.19 23.99
CA VAL A 167 -12.72 -7.33 24.43
C VAL A 167 -12.55 -7.34 25.95
N GLY A 168 -12.36 -6.16 26.55
CA GLY A 168 -12.30 -5.95 28.00
C GLY A 168 -13.60 -5.36 28.52
N TYR A 169 -13.92 -5.61 29.78
CA TYR A 169 -15.05 -4.97 30.43
C TYR A 169 -14.63 -3.64 31.07
N TYR A 170 -15.15 -2.55 30.53
CA TYR A 170 -15.03 -1.21 31.10
C TYR A 170 -16.46 -0.64 31.17
N PRO A 171 -16.96 -0.27 32.36
CA PRO A 171 -18.30 0.29 32.46
C PRO A 171 -18.38 1.69 31.86
N GLU A 172 -17.31 2.48 32.00
CA GLU A 172 -17.23 3.84 31.50
C GLU A 172 -15.80 4.14 31.02
N LEU A 173 -15.67 4.90 29.93
CA LEU A 173 -14.39 5.37 29.43
C LEU A 173 -14.46 6.84 28.99
N THR A 174 -13.41 7.60 29.27
CA THR A 174 -13.19 8.90 28.63
C THR A 174 -12.86 8.71 27.14
N LEU A 175 -12.99 9.75 26.32
CA LEU A 175 -12.57 9.67 24.90
C LEU A 175 -11.10 9.22 24.73
N THR A 176 -10.22 9.70 25.60
CA THR A 176 -8.82 9.23 25.64
C THR A 176 -8.73 7.76 26.07
N GLY A 177 -9.53 7.35 27.06
CA GLY A 177 -9.63 5.97 27.52
C GLY A 177 -10.04 5.02 26.40
N ILE A 178 -11.03 5.41 25.60
CA ILE A 178 -11.47 4.67 24.41
C ILE A 178 -10.26 4.44 23.48
N LEU A 179 -9.57 5.50 23.06
CA LEU A 179 -8.40 5.40 22.17
C LEU A 179 -7.24 4.57 22.76
N GLN A 180 -6.97 4.70 24.05
CA GLN A 180 -5.89 3.97 24.72
C GLN A 180 -6.16 2.47 24.82
N LYS A 181 -7.40 2.07 25.15
CA LYS A 181 -7.76 0.66 25.31
C LYS A 181 -7.83 -0.06 23.96
N ILE A 182 -8.24 0.65 22.90
CA ILE A 182 -8.25 0.14 21.53
C ILE A 182 -6.87 -0.37 21.09
N GLN A 183 -5.78 0.33 21.44
CA GLN A 183 -4.44 -0.07 21.00
C GLN A 183 -3.84 -1.25 21.77
N ARG A 184 -4.17 -1.41 23.06
CA ARG A 184 -3.53 -2.43 23.90
C ARG A 184 -3.98 -3.86 23.61
N TYR A 185 -5.22 -4.06 23.14
CA TYR A 185 -5.76 -5.41 22.95
C TYR A 185 -5.43 -6.05 21.60
N ARG A 186 -4.83 -5.30 20.65
CA ARG A 186 -4.38 -5.87 19.36
C ARG A 186 -3.15 -6.77 19.48
N ARG A 187 -2.48 -6.82 20.64
CA ARG A 187 -1.26 -7.65 20.82
C ARG A 187 -1.55 -9.14 21.05
N PHE A 188 -2.80 -9.54 21.24
CA PHE A 188 -3.20 -10.93 21.46
C PHE A 188 -4.66 -11.18 21.06
N SER A 189 -4.93 -11.39 19.77
CA SER A 189 -6.11 -12.14 19.33
C SER A 189 -5.94 -12.61 17.87
N PRO A 190 -5.98 -13.92 17.58
CA PRO A 190 -5.99 -14.44 16.21
C PRO A 190 -7.39 -14.41 15.56
N PHE A 191 -8.40 -13.80 16.19
CA PHE A 191 -9.73 -13.67 15.62
C PHE A 191 -9.90 -12.36 14.85
N SER A 192 -9.86 -12.50 13.53
CA SER A 192 -10.49 -11.60 12.58
C SER A 192 -12.01 -11.66 12.77
N GLY A 193 -12.66 -10.49 12.79
CA GLY A 193 -14.11 -10.34 12.85
C GLY A 193 -14.57 -9.52 14.06
N ASP A 194 -15.36 -8.49 13.78
CA ASP A 194 -16.27 -7.82 14.73
C ASP A 194 -15.70 -6.83 15.75
N ALA A 195 -14.73 -5.99 15.35
CA ALA A 195 -14.45 -4.73 16.06
C ALA A 195 -14.75 -3.46 15.22
N GLY A 196 -15.45 -3.64 14.10
CA GLY A 196 -15.94 -2.58 13.21
C GLY A 196 -17.42 -2.23 13.41
N ALA A 197 -18.14 -2.94 14.28
CA ALA A 197 -19.55 -2.68 14.51
C ALA A 197 -19.74 -1.42 15.39
N GLU A 198 -19.97 -0.32 14.67
CA GLU A 198 -21.02 0.64 14.97
C GLU A 198 -20.85 1.49 16.23
N ILE A 199 -19.92 2.45 16.11
CA ILE A 199 -20.06 3.74 16.80
C ILE A 199 -21.13 4.63 16.10
N ASN A 200 -21.80 4.12 15.05
CA ASN A 200 -22.99 4.74 14.47
C ASN A 200 -24.24 4.58 15.35
N GLY A 201 -24.23 3.65 16.32
CA GLY A 201 -25.34 3.49 17.27
C GLY A 201 -25.30 4.44 18.48
N TYR A 202 -24.24 5.25 18.60
CA TYR A 202 -24.05 6.19 19.72
C TYR A 202 -24.35 7.65 19.35
N LEU A 203 -24.71 7.94 18.10
CA LEU A 203 -24.97 9.29 17.59
C LEU A 203 -26.35 9.37 16.92
#